data_AF-A0A9D2C236-F1
#
_entry.id   AF-A0A9D2C236-F1
#
_cell.length_a   1.000
_cell.length_b   1.000
_cell.length_c   1.000
_cell.angle_alpha   90.00
_cell.angle_beta   90.00
_cell.angle_gamma   90.00
#
_symmetry.space_group_name_H-M   'P 1'
#
loop_
_entity.id
_entity.type
_entity.pdbx_description
1 polymer ?
#
loop_
_entity_poly.entity_id
_entity_poly.type
_entity_poly.pdbx_seq_one_letter_code
_entity_poly.pdbx_strand_id
1 'polypeptide(L)'
;MERIEHKSFDQERALYGLRDTQVVNCRFEGPADGESAFKECENVEAAGCFFDLRYPFWHDEGLLIQHGEMTENCRAALWYSHHIRIEDSKLHGIKALRECSDVSMKGCDVISPEFGWSVHQIEMEDCDAQAEYFMMRSTHLRFRDVRMQGKYSFQYIQDAVFEHCTFDTKDAFWHAKNVVVKDSVVKGEYLAWYSENLTLERCRIIGTQPLCYCKGLKLVDCEMIDCDLAFERSQVQATLTAPILSIKNPLSGSSIAVPQVGEVIRDIPGADGAVTLTR
;
A
#
# COMPACT_ATOMS: atom_id res chain seq x y z
N MET A 1 27.81 20.14 -2.36
CA MET A 1 26.42 20.41 -2.73
C MET A 1 26.24 21.91 -2.83
N GLU A 2 25.74 22.40 -3.96
CA GLU A 2 25.26 23.78 -4.05
C GLU A 2 23.99 23.94 -3.21
N ARG A 3 23.61 25.18 -2.87
CA ARG A 3 22.43 25.45 -2.02
C ARG A 3 21.59 26.59 -2.60
N ILE A 4 20.31 26.31 -2.78
CA ILE A 4 19.27 27.26 -3.17
C ILE A 4 18.32 27.39 -1.98
N GLU A 5 18.11 28.61 -1.47
CA GLU A 5 17.27 28.79 -0.29
C GLU A 5 16.37 30.03 -0.38
N HIS A 6 15.19 29.93 0.24
CA HIS A 6 14.25 31.04 0.38
C HIS A 6 13.86 31.72 -0.94
N LYS A 7 13.75 30.92 -2.01
CA LYS A 7 13.32 31.36 -3.33
C LYS A 7 11.89 30.92 -3.62
N SER A 8 11.21 31.67 -4.47
CA SER A 8 9.94 31.28 -5.08
C SER A 8 10.14 31.03 -6.57
N PHE A 9 9.53 29.96 -7.07
CA PHE A 9 9.55 29.57 -8.47
C PHE A 9 8.12 29.29 -8.96
N ASP A 10 7.71 29.96 -10.02
CA ASP A 10 6.40 29.74 -10.66
C ASP A 10 6.50 29.20 -12.09
N GLN A 11 7.73 29.01 -12.59
CA GLN A 11 7.99 28.74 -14.00
C GLN A 11 8.04 27.24 -14.32
N GLU A 12 7.72 26.88 -15.56
CA GLU A 12 7.92 25.53 -16.06
C GLU A 12 9.40 25.13 -15.94
N ARG A 13 9.65 23.97 -15.32
CA ARG A 13 10.98 23.36 -15.15
C ARG A 13 12.02 24.31 -14.56
N ALA A 14 11.62 25.06 -13.54
CA ALA A 14 12.46 26.08 -12.91
C ALA A 14 13.85 25.60 -12.48
N LEU A 15 14.00 24.32 -12.13
CA LEU A 15 15.24 23.69 -11.68
C LEU A 15 15.62 22.48 -12.55
N TYR A 16 15.32 22.52 -13.85
CA TYR A 16 15.62 21.44 -14.78
C TYR A 16 17.09 21.00 -14.73
N GLY A 17 17.33 19.69 -14.69
CA GLY A 17 18.67 19.13 -14.80
C GLY A 17 19.60 19.45 -13.63
N LEU A 18 19.04 19.85 -12.49
CA LEU A 18 19.82 20.22 -11.31
C LEU A 18 20.57 19.00 -10.77
N ARG A 19 21.83 19.22 -10.35
CA ARG A 19 22.69 18.16 -9.83
C ARG A 19 23.31 18.55 -8.51
N ASP A 20 23.48 17.59 -7.60
CA ASP A 20 24.23 17.75 -6.35
C ASP A 20 23.87 19.03 -5.60
N THR A 21 22.57 19.25 -5.36
CA THR A 21 22.04 20.52 -4.83
C THR A 21 21.04 20.33 -3.70
N GLN A 22 21.14 21.17 -2.68
CA GLN A 22 20.14 21.34 -1.64
C GLN A 22 19.21 22.50 -1.97
N VAL A 23 17.91 22.26 -1.96
CA VAL A 23 16.86 23.26 -2.14
C VAL A 23 16.07 23.37 -0.84
N VAL A 24 16.23 24.50 -0.15
CA VAL A 24 15.80 24.63 1.25
C VAL A 24 14.83 25.79 1.44
N ASN A 25 13.68 25.53 2.07
CA ASN A 25 12.66 26.55 2.36
C ASN A 25 12.24 27.35 1.11
N CYS A 26 12.18 26.68 -0.04
CA CYS A 26 11.73 27.26 -1.30
C CYS A 26 10.23 27.02 -1.50
N ARG A 27 9.61 27.85 -2.33
CA ARG A 27 8.19 27.77 -2.66
C ARG A 27 8.02 27.59 -4.17
N PHE A 28 7.21 26.62 -4.56
CA PHE A 28 6.86 26.35 -5.96
C PHE A 28 5.38 26.67 -6.13
N GLU A 29 5.09 27.93 -6.40
CA GLU A 29 3.75 28.51 -6.47
C GLU A 29 3.81 29.81 -7.30
N GLY A 30 2.72 30.18 -7.96
CA GLY A 30 2.58 31.51 -8.56
C GLY A 30 1.77 31.53 -9.86
N PRO A 31 1.56 32.73 -10.43
CA PRO A 31 0.60 32.96 -11.51
C PRO A 31 1.02 32.37 -12.85
N ALA A 32 2.30 32.03 -13.03
CA ALA A 32 2.78 31.40 -14.26
C ALA A 32 2.37 29.92 -14.37
N ASP A 33 1.91 29.30 -13.28
CA ASP A 33 1.31 27.96 -13.26
C ASP A 33 2.20 26.90 -13.94
N GLY A 34 3.52 27.01 -13.67
CA GLY A 34 4.53 26.12 -14.19
C GLY A 34 4.37 24.67 -13.73
N GLU A 35 5.11 23.78 -14.38
CA GLU A 35 5.07 22.35 -14.11
C GLU A 35 6.48 21.75 -14.05
N SER A 36 6.64 20.60 -13.39
CA SER A 36 7.87 19.80 -13.44
C SER A 36 9.11 20.55 -12.99
N ALA A 37 9.02 21.25 -11.85
CA ALA A 37 10.09 22.10 -11.33
C ALA A 37 11.43 21.35 -11.23
N PHE A 38 11.40 20.12 -10.72
CA PHE A 38 12.52 19.18 -10.70
C PHE A 38 12.26 18.14 -11.78
N LYS A 39 12.95 18.30 -12.90
CA LYS A 39 12.87 17.33 -13.98
C LYS A 39 14.27 16.96 -14.42
N GLU A 40 14.53 15.66 -14.53
CA GLU A 40 15.82 15.09 -14.90
C GLU A 40 16.96 15.52 -13.95
N CYS A 41 16.65 15.62 -12.66
CA CYS A 41 17.61 16.01 -11.62
C CYS A 41 18.35 14.79 -11.04
N GLU A 42 19.53 15.02 -10.47
CA GLU A 42 20.36 13.98 -9.86
C GLU A 42 20.92 14.45 -8.50
N ASN A 43 20.82 13.63 -7.45
CA ASN A 43 21.33 13.94 -6.11
C ASN A 43 20.82 15.29 -5.55
N VAL A 44 19.50 15.44 -5.49
CA VAL A 44 18.83 16.65 -5.01
C VAL A 44 18.15 16.41 -3.67
N GLU A 45 18.34 17.36 -2.75
CA GLU A 45 17.68 17.36 -1.44
C GLU A 45 16.72 18.56 -1.34
N ALA A 46 15.41 18.31 -1.28
CA ALA A 46 14.38 19.32 -1.08
C ALA A 46 13.90 19.31 0.38
N ALA A 47 14.27 20.32 1.16
CA ALA A 47 14.00 20.39 2.59
C ALA A 47 13.15 21.61 2.98
N GLY A 48 12.03 21.41 3.68
CA GLY A 48 11.13 22.49 4.11
C GLY A 48 10.46 23.22 2.94
N CYS A 49 10.36 22.59 1.78
CA CYS A 49 9.81 23.20 0.57
C CYS A 49 8.29 23.06 0.50
N PHE A 50 7.64 24.08 -0.06
CA PHE A 50 6.21 24.10 -0.32
C PHE A 50 5.97 23.97 -1.83
N PHE A 51 5.11 23.02 -2.22
CA PHE A 51 4.80 22.70 -3.61
C PHE A 51 3.30 22.85 -3.86
N ASP A 52 2.95 23.78 -4.74
CA ASP A 52 1.58 24.09 -5.13
C ASP A 52 1.41 24.12 -6.66
N LEU A 53 2.38 23.54 -7.37
CA LEU A 53 2.44 23.46 -8.83
C LEU A 53 2.54 22.01 -9.31
N ARG A 54 2.10 21.78 -10.54
CA ARG A 54 1.91 20.43 -11.06
C ARG A 54 3.22 19.68 -11.27
N TYR A 55 3.16 18.40 -10.99
CA TYR A 55 4.22 17.43 -11.29
C TYR A 55 5.60 17.77 -10.70
N PRO A 56 5.76 18.12 -9.40
CA PRO A 56 7.02 18.66 -8.88
C PRO A 56 8.29 17.89 -9.24
N PHE A 57 8.25 16.54 -9.22
CA PHE A 57 9.41 15.66 -9.43
C PHE A 57 9.18 14.67 -10.58
N TRP A 58 10.09 14.64 -11.56
CA TRP A 58 9.90 13.88 -12.79
C TRP A 58 11.23 13.40 -13.41
N HIS A 59 11.42 12.08 -13.53
CA HIS A 59 12.69 11.47 -13.99
C HIS A 59 13.91 11.85 -13.13
N ASP A 60 13.73 11.92 -11.81
CA ASP A 60 14.83 12.26 -10.89
C ASP A 60 15.54 11.00 -10.35
N GLU A 61 16.83 11.12 -10.06
CA GLU A 61 17.67 10.09 -9.46
C GLU A 61 18.31 10.60 -8.16
N GLY A 62 18.21 9.85 -7.07
CA GLY A 62 18.81 10.26 -5.79
C GLY A 62 18.10 11.48 -5.19
N LEU A 63 16.80 11.35 -4.93
CA LEU A 63 15.95 12.42 -4.44
C LEU A 63 15.66 12.26 -2.95
N LEU A 64 15.99 13.28 -2.15
CA LEU A 64 15.58 13.38 -0.75
C LEU A 64 14.55 14.50 -0.59
N ILE A 65 13.40 14.19 -0.01
CA ILE A 65 12.37 15.16 0.36
C ILE A 65 12.18 15.09 1.87
N GLN A 66 12.36 16.21 2.57
CA GLN A 66 12.20 16.30 4.03
C GLN A 66 11.33 17.49 4.39
N HIS A 67 10.34 17.28 5.26
CA HIS A 67 9.43 18.35 5.69
C HIS A 67 8.78 19.09 4.51
N GLY A 68 8.51 18.37 3.42
CA GLY A 68 7.88 18.93 2.23
C GLY A 68 6.36 18.96 2.36
N GLU A 69 5.73 19.99 1.81
CA GLU A 69 4.27 20.07 1.71
C GLU A 69 3.85 20.15 0.25
N MET A 70 3.25 19.08 -0.26
CA MET A 70 2.66 19.02 -1.61
C MET A 70 1.15 19.10 -1.50
N THR A 71 0.56 20.14 -2.09
CA THR A 71 -0.90 20.35 -2.08
C THR A 71 -1.62 19.52 -3.16
N GLU A 72 -2.94 19.60 -3.16
CA GLU A 72 -3.82 19.08 -4.23
C GLU A 72 -3.49 19.59 -5.64
N ASN A 73 -2.92 20.80 -5.74
CA ASN A 73 -2.52 21.39 -7.02
C ASN A 73 -1.32 20.69 -7.65
N CYS A 74 -0.54 19.92 -6.86
CA CYS A 74 0.56 19.12 -7.40
C CYS A 74 0.08 18.08 -8.42
N ARG A 75 -1.20 17.67 -8.34
CA ARG A 75 -1.84 16.62 -9.15
C ARG A 75 -1.07 15.29 -9.13
N ALA A 76 0.07 15.16 -9.80
CA ALA A 76 0.81 13.92 -9.92
C ALA A 76 2.28 14.08 -9.46
N ALA A 77 2.57 13.90 -8.17
CA ALA A 77 3.72 14.57 -7.56
C ALA A 77 5.12 13.96 -7.83
N LEU A 78 5.22 12.65 -8.09
CA LEU A 78 6.48 11.95 -8.38
C LEU A 78 6.29 10.87 -9.44
N TRP A 79 7.07 10.92 -10.53
CA TRP A 79 6.98 10.00 -11.66
C TRP A 79 8.35 9.55 -12.15
N TYR A 80 8.47 8.28 -12.55
CA TYR A 80 9.64 7.70 -13.22
C TYR A 80 10.99 7.96 -12.54
N SER A 81 10.96 8.14 -11.21
CA SER A 81 12.13 8.53 -10.41
C SER A 81 12.62 7.34 -9.59
N HIS A 82 13.89 7.33 -9.20
CA HIS A 82 14.46 6.24 -8.41
C HIS A 82 15.49 6.69 -7.36
N HIS A 83 15.75 5.83 -6.37
CA HIS A 83 16.53 6.17 -5.17
C HIS A 83 15.92 7.35 -4.43
N ILE A 84 14.67 7.18 -4.00
CA ILE A 84 13.85 8.24 -3.42
C ILE A 84 13.77 8.03 -1.90
N ARG A 85 13.99 9.09 -1.13
CA ARG A 85 13.70 9.13 0.29
C ARG A 85 12.75 10.28 0.61
N ILE A 86 11.68 10.00 1.32
CA ILE A 86 10.66 10.98 1.71
C ILE A 86 10.43 10.86 3.22
N GLU A 87 10.68 11.94 3.95
CA GLU A 87 10.59 11.96 5.41
C GLU A 87 9.72 13.11 5.89
N ASP A 88 8.85 12.84 6.86
CA ASP A 88 8.06 13.84 7.59
C ASP A 88 7.34 14.84 6.68
N SER A 89 6.77 14.34 5.58
CA SER A 89 6.24 15.15 4.48
C SER A 89 4.77 14.85 4.20
N LYS A 90 4.08 15.82 3.60
CA LYS A 90 2.68 15.70 3.16
C LYS A 90 2.60 15.56 1.65
N LEU A 91 1.88 14.54 1.19
CA LEU A 91 1.65 14.25 -0.22
C LEU A 91 0.16 14.26 -0.52
N HIS A 92 -0.40 15.44 -0.81
CA HIS A 92 -1.83 15.66 -0.96
C HIS A 92 -2.28 15.81 -2.42
N GLY A 93 -1.64 15.10 -3.35
CA GLY A 93 -1.98 15.16 -4.78
C GLY A 93 -2.91 14.04 -5.25
N ILE A 94 -3.53 14.21 -6.42
CA ILE A 94 -4.37 13.17 -7.07
C ILE A 94 -3.60 11.84 -7.24
N LYS A 95 -2.31 11.91 -7.59
CA LYS A 95 -1.42 10.79 -7.82
C LYS A 95 -0.04 11.06 -7.20
N ALA A 96 0.64 10.01 -6.75
CA ALA A 96 2.07 10.08 -6.44
C ALA A 96 2.74 8.71 -6.59
N LEU A 97 4.06 8.72 -6.75
CA LEU A 97 4.91 7.54 -6.93
C LEU A 97 4.43 6.65 -8.09
N ARG A 98 4.36 7.22 -9.30
CA ARG A 98 4.02 6.46 -10.50
C ARG A 98 5.29 5.89 -11.11
N GLU A 99 5.35 4.57 -11.29
CA GLU A 99 6.47 3.90 -11.96
C GLU A 99 7.84 4.31 -11.36
N CYS A 100 7.87 4.50 -10.04
CA CYS A 100 9.09 4.82 -9.30
C CYS A 100 9.74 3.54 -8.75
N SER A 101 11.01 3.62 -8.35
CA SER A 101 11.68 2.48 -7.71
C SER A 101 12.66 2.87 -6.63
N ASP A 102 12.94 1.93 -5.72
CA ASP A 102 13.79 2.13 -4.55
C ASP A 102 13.36 3.36 -3.72
N VAL A 103 12.19 3.23 -3.10
CA VAL A 103 11.53 4.30 -2.35
C VAL A 103 11.54 3.98 -0.86
N SER A 104 11.98 4.92 -0.03
CA SER A 104 11.87 4.87 1.42
C SER A 104 10.99 6.03 1.90
N MET A 105 9.92 5.72 2.64
CA MET A 105 9.05 6.73 3.25
C MET A 105 8.95 6.56 4.76
N LYS A 106 9.04 7.66 5.51
CA LYS A 106 8.88 7.65 6.96
C LYS A 106 8.14 8.87 7.47
N GLY A 107 7.18 8.69 8.38
CA GLY A 107 6.48 9.80 9.04
C GLY A 107 5.62 10.63 8.07
N CYS A 108 5.19 10.04 6.96
CA CYS A 108 4.49 10.77 5.90
C CYS A 108 2.97 10.70 6.05
N ASP A 109 2.32 11.79 5.66
CA ASP A 109 0.86 11.89 5.56
C ASP A 109 0.46 11.95 4.08
N VAL A 110 -0.26 10.94 3.62
CA VAL A 110 -0.63 10.74 2.21
C VAL A 110 -2.13 10.87 2.04
N ILE A 111 -2.55 11.81 1.20
CA ILE A 111 -3.94 11.93 0.74
C ILE A 111 -3.90 11.92 -0.78
N SER A 112 -4.08 10.73 -1.35
CA SER A 112 -3.91 10.55 -2.79
C SER A 112 -4.81 9.45 -3.33
N PRO A 113 -5.85 9.79 -4.13
CA PRO A 113 -6.72 8.82 -4.77
C PRO A 113 -5.98 7.68 -5.48
N GLU A 114 -4.84 7.96 -6.13
CA GLU A 114 -4.03 6.93 -6.79
C GLU A 114 -2.55 6.98 -6.35
N PHE A 115 -2.19 6.15 -5.38
CA PHE A 115 -0.84 6.19 -4.80
C PHE A 115 -0.03 4.94 -5.10
N GLY A 116 1.21 5.12 -5.54
CA GLY A 116 2.22 4.06 -5.60
C GLY A 116 1.95 3.00 -6.66
N TRP A 117 1.46 3.36 -7.85
CA TRP A 117 1.18 2.36 -8.89
C TRP A 117 2.44 1.98 -9.66
N SER A 118 2.59 0.67 -9.90
CA SER A 118 3.73 0.07 -10.60
C SER A 118 5.08 0.44 -9.97
N VAL A 119 5.12 0.58 -8.64
CA VAL A 119 6.35 0.84 -7.89
C VAL A 119 7.10 -0.46 -7.68
N HIS A 120 8.42 -0.42 -7.84
CA HIS A 120 9.30 -1.54 -7.54
C HIS A 120 10.19 -1.19 -6.35
N GLN A 121 10.16 -2.00 -5.30
CA GLN A 121 10.93 -1.78 -4.06
C GLN A 121 10.50 -0.49 -3.33
N ILE A 122 9.58 -0.65 -2.37
CA ILE A 122 9.14 0.44 -1.51
C ILE A 122 9.04 0.02 -0.05
N GLU A 123 9.62 0.83 0.81
CA GLU A 123 9.53 0.74 2.27
C GLU A 123 8.72 1.91 2.81
N MET A 124 7.76 1.64 3.71
CA MET A 124 6.98 2.67 4.41
C MET A 124 6.98 2.37 5.91
N GLU A 125 7.32 3.38 6.72
CA GLU A 125 7.34 3.29 8.17
C GLU A 125 6.58 4.45 8.82
N ASP A 126 5.65 4.15 9.73
CA ASP A 126 4.89 5.16 10.49
C ASP A 126 4.25 6.22 9.57
N CYS A 127 3.48 5.74 8.59
CA CYS A 127 2.80 6.59 7.62
C CYS A 127 1.27 6.44 7.76
N ASP A 128 0.56 7.55 7.53
CA ASP A 128 -0.88 7.58 7.33
C ASP A 128 -1.17 7.73 5.83
N ALA A 129 -2.13 6.96 5.31
CA ALA A 129 -2.52 7.03 3.91
C ALA A 129 -4.03 6.96 3.71
N GLN A 130 -4.57 7.85 2.87
CA GLN A 130 -5.92 7.79 2.34
C GLN A 130 -5.87 7.72 0.81
N ALA A 131 -6.37 6.64 0.23
CA ALA A 131 -6.32 6.40 -1.21
C ALA A 131 -7.51 5.60 -1.74
N GLU A 132 -7.95 5.85 -2.98
CA GLU A 132 -8.93 4.96 -3.62
C GLU A 132 -8.24 3.71 -4.15
N TYR A 133 -7.12 3.85 -4.85
CA TYR A 133 -6.27 2.77 -5.33
C TYR A 133 -4.86 2.92 -4.75
N PHE A 134 -4.49 1.99 -3.90
CA PHE A 134 -3.22 2.02 -3.18
C PHE A 134 -2.32 0.87 -3.65
N MET A 135 -1.11 1.19 -4.10
CA MET A 135 -0.07 0.23 -4.47
C MET A 135 -0.45 -0.74 -5.60
N MET A 136 -1.23 -0.28 -6.58
CA MET A 136 -1.67 -1.13 -7.69
C MET A 136 -0.46 -1.62 -8.52
N ARG A 137 -0.37 -2.95 -8.72
CA ARG A 137 0.69 -3.61 -9.53
C ARG A 137 2.12 -3.37 -9.06
N SER A 138 2.30 -3.04 -7.79
CA SER A 138 3.63 -2.82 -7.20
C SER A 138 4.27 -4.12 -6.73
N THR A 139 5.60 -4.14 -6.66
CA THR A 139 6.37 -5.33 -6.25
C THR A 139 7.45 -4.98 -5.24
N HIS A 140 7.82 -5.94 -4.37
CA HIS A 140 8.82 -5.74 -3.32
C HIS A 140 8.42 -4.65 -2.31
N LEU A 141 7.31 -4.85 -1.60
CA LEU A 141 6.79 -3.89 -0.62
C LEU A 141 7.17 -4.32 0.81
N ARG A 142 7.56 -3.37 1.66
CA ARG A 142 7.80 -3.59 3.10
C ARG A 142 7.20 -2.48 3.94
N PHE A 143 6.05 -2.70 4.56
CA PHE A 143 5.40 -1.68 5.37
C PHE A 143 5.39 -2.06 6.84
N ARG A 144 5.69 -1.07 7.69
CA ARG A 144 5.65 -1.18 9.14
C ARG A 144 4.91 -0.01 9.76
N ASP A 145 4.02 -0.27 10.71
CA ASP A 145 3.29 0.78 11.44
C ASP A 145 2.47 1.71 10.51
N VAL A 146 1.95 1.18 9.39
CA VAL A 146 1.17 1.95 8.41
C VAL A 146 -0.32 1.87 8.72
N ARG A 147 -0.99 3.03 8.74
CA ARG A 147 -2.43 3.17 8.84
C ARG A 147 -2.98 3.63 7.49
N MET A 148 -3.85 2.82 6.87
CA MET A 148 -4.37 3.15 5.55
C MET A 148 -5.89 2.98 5.47
N GLN A 149 -6.55 3.99 4.89
CA GLN A 149 -7.96 3.98 4.53
C GLN A 149 -8.12 4.00 3.01
N GLY A 150 -8.97 3.14 2.46
CA GLY A 150 -9.17 3.14 1.01
C GLY A 150 -10.31 2.31 0.45
N LYS A 151 -10.23 2.03 -0.87
CA LYS A 151 -11.24 1.22 -1.57
C LYS A 151 -10.64 0.00 -2.26
N TYR A 152 -9.57 0.14 -3.02
CA TYR A 152 -9.03 -0.89 -3.90
C TYR A 152 -7.54 -1.04 -3.66
N SER A 153 -7.20 -1.58 -2.50
CA SER A 153 -5.82 -1.58 -2.01
C SER A 153 -5.08 -2.85 -2.40
N PHE A 154 -3.80 -2.72 -2.74
CA PHE A 154 -2.90 -3.84 -3.00
C PHE A 154 -3.36 -4.79 -4.11
N GLN A 155 -4.01 -4.27 -5.15
CA GLN A 155 -4.39 -5.10 -6.29
C GLN A 155 -3.17 -5.47 -7.14
N TYR A 156 -3.02 -6.76 -7.44
CA TYR A 156 -1.96 -7.33 -8.28
C TYR A 156 -0.53 -7.12 -7.74
N ILE A 157 -0.36 -7.01 -6.42
CA ILE A 157 0.97 -6.87 -5.84
C ILE A 157 1.73 -8.20 -5.80
N GLN A 158 3.05 -8.12 -5.80
CA GLN A 158 3.93 -9.29 -5.66
C GLN A 158 5.04 -9.06 -4.65
N ASP A 159 5.39 -10.09 -3.88
CA ASP A 159 6.55 -10.12 -2.98
C ASP A 159 6.47 -8.99 -1.94
N ALA A 160 5.55 -9.10 -0.98
CA ALA A 160 5.26 -8.04 -0.03
C ALA A 160 5.20 -8.53 1.42
N VAL A 161 5.64 -7.68 2.35
CA VAL A 161 5.59 -7.90 3.79
C VAL A 161 4.96 -6.69 4.48
N PHE A 162 3.97 -6.95 5.33
CA PHE A 162 3.27 -5.92 6.12
C PHE A 162 3.28 -6.33 7.59
N GLU A 163 3.76 -5.46 8.47
CA GLU A 163 3.91 -5.72 9.91
C GLU A 163 3.35 -4.55 10.74
N HIS A 164 2.53 -4.85 11.75
CA HIS A 164 1.91 -3.82 12.61
C HIS A 164 1.06 -2.77 11.86
N CYS A 165 0.38 -3.18 10.80
CA CYS A 165 -0.43 -2.29 9.98
C CYS A 165 -1.91 -2.32 10.36
N THR A 166 -2.62 -1.23 10.06
CA THR A 166 -4.08 -1.16 10.08
C THR A 166 -4.59 -0.73 8.71
N PHE A 167 -5.33 -1.62 8.05
CA PHE A 167 -5.93 -1.37 6.75
C PHE A 167 -7.45 -1.40 6.86
N ASP A 168 -8.10 -0.27 6.56
CA ASP A 168 -9.56 -0.14 6.42
C ASP A 168 -9.88 0.19 4.97
N THR A 169 -10.19 -0.85 4.19
CA THR A 169 -10.36 -0.72 2.74
C THR A 169 -11.52 -1.57 2.29
N LYS A 170 -12.20 -1.18 1.20
CA LYS A 170 -13.27 -2.02 0.66
C LYS A 170 -12.71 -3.36 0.20
N ASP A 171 -11.80 -3.37 -0.76
CA ASP A 171 -11.09 -4.56 -1.26
C ASP A 171 -9.60 -4.44 -0.89
N ALA A 172 -8.96 -5.58 -0.61
CA ALA A 172 -7.52 -5.66 -0.38
C ALA A 172 -6.90 -6.91 -0.98
N PHE A 173 -5.65 -6.85 -1.44
CA PHE A 173 -4.84 -8.00 -1.88
C PHE A 173 -5.45 -8.83 -3.02
N TRP A 174 -6.28 -8.23 -3.85
CA TRP A 174 -6.85 -8.94 -5.00
C TRP A 174 -5.74 -9.37 -5.96
N HIS A 175 -5.70 -10.65 -6.36
CA HIS A 175 -4.63 -11.22 -7.20
C HIS A 175 -3.21 -11.01 -6.64
N ALA A 176 -3.05 -10.88 -5.32
CA ALA A 176 -1.74 -10.75 -4.70
C ALA A 176 -0.95 -12.07 -4.77
N LYS A 177 0.37 -11.98 -4.89
CA LYS A 177 1.26 -13.14 -4.94
C LYS A 177 2.45 -13.02 -4.00
N ASN A 178 2.73 -14.08 -3.24
CA ASN A 178 3.83 -14.15 -2.27
C ASN A 178 3.78 -12.98 -1.26
N VAL A 179 2.71 -12.93 -0.48
CA VAL A 179 2.47 -11.85 0.48
C VAL A 179 2.43 -12.39 1.91
N VAL A 180 3.06 -11.68 2.84
CA VAL A 180 3.01 -11.97 4.27
C VAL A 180 2.47 -10.76 5.02
N VAL A 181 1.43 -10.95 5.83
CA VAL A 181 0.86 -9.93 6.71
C VAL A 181 0.96 -10.44 8.15
N LYS A 182 1.53 -9.64 9.06
CA LYS A 182 1.71 -10.04 10.47
C LYS A 182 1.23 -8.98 11.44
N ASP A 183 0.69 -9.41 12.57
CA ASP A 183 0.38 -8.54 13.71
C ASP A 183 -0.47 -7.31 13.31
N SER A 184 -1.40 -7.51 12.37
CA SER A 184 -2.09 -6.42 11.68
C SER A 184 -3.61 -6.57 11.72
N VAL A 185 -4.31 -5.46 11.54
CA VAL A 185 -5.76 -5.42 11.36
C VAL A 185 -6.06 -5.17 9.89
N VAL A 186 -6.88 -6.03 9.28
CA VAL A 186 -7.34 -5.88 7.91
C VAL A 186 -8.85 -5.94 7.89
N LYS A 187 -9.47 -4.79 7.63
CA LYS A 187 -10.91 -4.64 7.47
C LYS A 187 -11.23 -4.40 6.01
N GLY A 188 -12.12 -5.22 5.47
CA GLY A 188 -12.61 -5.09 4.10
C GLY A 188 -13.56 -6.20 3.66
N GLU A 189 -14.32 -5.88 2.62
CA GLU A 189 -15.12 -6.80 1.83
C GLU A 189 -14.20 -7.56 0.83
N TYR A 190 -14.52 -8.80 0.49
CA TYR A 190 -13.83 -9.53 -0.60
C TYR A 190 -12.29 -9.58 -0.48
N LEU A 191 -11.79 -9.63 0.76
CA LEU A 191 -10.36 -9.63 1.06
C LEU A 191 -9.63 -10.74 0.30
N ALA A 192 -8.53 -10.40 -0.36
CA ALA A 192 -7.54 -11.30 -0.93
C ALA A 192 -8.06 -12.29 -1.99
N TRP A 193 -9.14 -11.96 -2.68
CA TRP A 193 -9.67 -12.81 -3.74
C TRP A 193 -8.60 -13.16 -4.79
N TYR A 194 -8.54 -14.43 -5.17
CA TYR A 194 -7.61 -14.98 -6.17
C TYR A 194 -6.12 -14.82 -5.83
N SER A 195 -5.76 -14.72 -4.55
CA SER A 195 -4.35 -14.64 -4.13
C SER A 195 -3.63 -15.98 -4.22
N GLU A 196 -2.31 -15.92 -4.43
CA GLU A 196 -1.41 -17.07 -4.43
C GLU A 196 -0.30 -16.88 -3.39
N ASN A 197 -0.10 -17.87 -2.50
CA ASN A 197 0.91 -17.83 -1.44
C ASN A 197 0.76 -16.60 -0.52
N LEU A 198 -0.47 -16.34 -0.05
CA LEU A 198 -0.73 -15.35 0.99
C LEU A 198 -0.64 -16.01 2.38
N THR A 199 0.16 -15.43 3.26
CA THR A 199 0.25 -15.82 4.67
C THR A 199 -0.19 -14.68 5.57
N LEU A 200 -1.13 -14.93 6.48
CA LEU A 200 -1.52 -14.00 7.55
C LEU A 200 -1.16 -14.62 8.91
N GLU A 201 -0.47 -13.88 9.77
CA GLU A 201 -0.04 -14.34 11.09
C GLU A 201 -0.44 -13.35 12.18
N ARG A 202 -1.19 -13.82 13.20
CA ARG A 202 -1.66 -12.99 14.31
C ARG A 202 -2.42 -11.75 13.82
N CYS A 203 -3.23 -11.93 12.78
CA CYS A 203 -4.02 -10.86 12.18
C CYS A 203 -5.46 -10.89 12.69
N ARG A 204 -6.06 -9.70 12.79
CA ARG A 204 -7.51 -9.55 12.92
C ARG A 204 -8.10 -9.18 11.57
N ILE A 205 -8.97 -10.04 11.06
CA ILE A 205 -9.60 -9.92 9.75
C ILE A 205 -11.09 -9.62 9.98
N ILE A 206 -11.62 -8.60 9.31
CA ILE A 206 -12.99 -8.13 9.52
C ILE A 206 -13.66 -7.89 8.17
N GLY A 207 -14.85 -8.47 7.96
CA GLY A 207 -15.69 -8.20 6.79
C GLY A 207 -16.19 -9.45 6.05
N THR A 208 -17.00 -9.23 5.03
CA THR A 208 -17.75 -10.28 4.32
C THR A 208 -16.94 -10.96 3.22
N GLN A 209 -17.19 -12.25 3.01
CA GLN A 209 -16.63 -13.06 1.92
C GLN A 209 -15.09 -12.95 1.77
N PRO A 210 -14.29 -13.04 2.85
CA PRO A 210 -12.85 -12.94 2.73
C PRO A 210 -12.23 -14.25 2.19
N LEU A 211 -11.09 -14.10 1.55
CA LEU A 211 -10.10 -15.14 1.26
C LEU A 211 -10.61 -16.22 0.29
N CYS A 212 -11.42 -15.83 -0.70
CA CYS A 212 -11.97 -16.73 -1.70
C CYS A 212 -11.01 -16.96 -2.88
N TYR A 213 -11.12 -18.10 -3.53
CA TYR A 213 -10.37 -18.50 -4.73
C TYR A 213 -8.84 -18.51 -4.57
N CYS A 214 -8.34 -18.66 -3.34
CA CYS A 214 -6.92 -18.57 -3.02
C CYS A 214 -6.19 -19.90 -3.23
N LYS A 215 -4.90 -19.83 -3.58
CA LYS A 215 -3.97 -20.97 -3.65
C LYS A 215 -2.85 -20.78 -2.64
N GLY A 216 -2.49 -21.85 -1.91
CA GLY A 216 -1.43 -21.77 -0.91
C GLY A 216 -1.71 -20.76 0.21
N LEU A 217 -2.98 -20.58 0.59
CA LEU A 217 -3.36 -19.65 1.64
C LEU A 217 -3.01 -20.21 3.03
N LYS A 218 -2.36 -19.40 3.87
CA LYS A 218 -2.00 -19.78 5.24
C LYS A 218 -2.47 -18.73 6.23
N LEU A 219 -3.16 -19.16 7.29
CA LEU A 219 -3.51 -18.34 8.44
C LEU A 219 -2.93 -18.97 9.71
N VAL A 220 -2.22 -18.18 10.50
CA VAL A 220 -1.63 -18.60 11.77
C VAL A 220 -2.14 -17.69 12.87
N ASP A 221 -2.86 -18.24 13.83
CA ASP A 221 -3.38 -17.54 15.01
C ASP A 221 -4.21 -16.27 14.67
N CYS A 222 -5.07 -16.35 13.66
CA CYS A 222 -5.88 -15.22 13.22
C CYS A 222 -7.27 -15.19 13.85
N GLU A 223 -7.80 -13.98 14.06
CA GLU A 223 -9.21 -13.74 14.37
C GLU A 223 -9.95 -13.34 13.09
N MET A 224 -11.15 -13.89 12.86
CA MET A 224 -12.01 -13.55 11.70
C MET A 224 -13.39 -13.09 12.19
N ILE A 225 -13.57 -11.78 12.33
CA ILE A 225 -14.74 -11.15 12.96
C ILE A 225 -15.73 -10.75 11.87
N ASP A 226 -17.00 -11.09 12.08
CA ASP A 226 -18.10 -10.84 11.14
C ASP A 226 -17.85 -11.40 9.72
N CYS A 227 -16.99 -12.41 9.63
CA CYS A 227 -16.63 -13.05 8.37
C CYS A 227 -17.61 -14.18 8.04
N ASP A 228 -18.42 -13.97 7.00
CA ASP A 228 -19.27 -14.96 6.37
C ASP A 228 -18.69 -15.43 5.04
N LEU A 229 -19.16 -16.59 4.57
CA LEU A 229 -18.85 -17.18 3.26
C LEU A 229 -17.35 -17.25 2.96
N ALA A 230 -16.52 -17.37 4.00
CA ALA A 230 -15.08 -17.30 3.88
C ALA A 230 -14.52 -18.54 3.17
N PHE A 231 -13.40 -18.37 2.47
CA PHE A 231 -12.62 -19.45 1.85
C PHE A 231 -13.25 -20.16 0.64
N GLU A 232 -14.24 -19.55 -0.02
CA GLU A 232 -14.90 -20.17 -1.18
C GLU A 232 -13.87 -20.60 -2.24
N ARG A 233 -13.80 -21.90 -2.53
CA ARG A 233 -12.89 -22.47 -3.53
C ARG A 233 -11.41 -22.18 -3.26
N SER A 234 -11.02 -22.06 -2.00
CA SER A 234 -9.63 -21.83 -1.59
C SER A 234 -8.93 -23.12 -1.13
N GLN A 235 -7.62 -23.20 -1.38
CA GLN A 235 -6.70 -24.14 -0.72
C GLN A 235 -6.11 -23.46 0.52
N VAL A 236 -6.53 -23.87 1.71
CA VAL A 236 -6.24 -23.14 2.95
C VAL A 236 -5.68 -24.03 4.07
N GLN A 237 -4.66 -23.53 4.74
CA GLN A 237 -4.16 -24.04 6.03
C GLN A 237 -4.36 -22.95 7.08
N ALA A 238 -5.34 -23.10 7.97
CA ALA A 238 -5.72 -22.04 8.91
C ALA A 238 -5.80 -22.53 10.35
N THR A 239 -5.26 -21.75 11.27
CA THR A 239 -5.57 -21.81 12.70
C THR A 239 -6.23 -20.49 13.10
N LEU A 240 -7.49 -20.58 13.52
CA LEU A 240 -8.26 -19.44 14.00
C LEU A 240 -8.34 -19.45 15.53
N THR A 241 -8.33 -18.27 16.14
CA THR A 241 -8.35 -18.10 17.60
C THR A 241 -9.73 -17.66 18.13
N ALA A 242 -10.66 -17.34 17.24
CA ALA A 242 -12.02 -16.89 17.57
C ALA A 242 -13.07 -17.60 16.68
N PRO A 243 -14.35 -17.62 17.10
CA PRO A 243 -15.44 -18.08 16.25
C PRO A 243 -15.55 -17.33 14.92
N ILE A 244 -16.05 -18.00 13.89
CA ILE A 244 -16.34 -17.41 12.55
C ILE A 244 -17.80 -17.66 12.16
N LEU A 245 -18.41 -16.75 11.38
CA LEU A 245 -19.82 -16.87 10.99
C LEU A 245 -20.03 -18.05 10.04
N SER A 246 -19.31 -18.10 8.91
CA SER A 246 -19.40 -19.26 8.02
C SER A 246 -18.17 -19.50 7.15
N ILE A 247 -17.97 -20.78 6.82
CA ILE A 247 -16.91 -21.28 5.93
C ILE A 247 -17.60 -21.89 4.72
N LYS A 248 -17.20 -21.50 3.52
CA LYS A 248 -17.80 -22.00 2.27
C LYS A 248 -16.77 -22.71 1.42
N ASN A 249 -17.14 -23.90 0.94
CA ASN A 249 -16.43 -24.66 -0.09
C ASN A 249 -14.89 -24.70 0.01
N PRO A 250 -14.28 -25.00 1.18
CA PRO A 250 -12.84 -25.18 1.27
C PRO A 250 -12.43 -26.41 0.44
N LEU A 251 -11.43 -26.26 -0.43
CA LEU A 251 -11.03 -27.32 -1.36
C LEU A 251 -10.30 -28.46 -0.67
N SER A 252 -10.27 -29.63 -1.33
CA SER A 252 -9.49 -30.80 -0.92
C SER A 252 -8.07 -30.46 -0.50
N GLY A 253 -7.62 -31.07 0.60
CA GLY A 253 -6.33 -30.81 1.21
C GLY A 253 -6.29 -29.60 2.14
N SER A 254 -7.37 -28.80 2.21
CA SER A 254 -7.47 -27.72 3.19
C SER A 254 -7.65 -28.26 4.62
N SER A 255 -7.11 -27.54 5.60
CA SER A 255 -7.28 -27.81 7.03
C SER A 255 -7.52 -26.50 7.77
N ILE A 256 -8.68 -26.37 8.39
CA ILE A 256 -9.10 -25.19 9.14
C ILE A 256 -9.41 -25.63 10.58
N ALA A 257 -8.58 -25.19 11.53
CA ALA A 257 -8.82 -25.35 12.96
C ALA A 257 -9.49 -24.08 13.50
N VAL A 258 -10.66 -24.21 14.12
CA VAL A 258 -11.47 -23.05 14.58
C VAL A 258 -12.22 -23.39 15.88
N PRO A 259 -12.37 -22.47 16.85
CA PRO A 259 -13.10 -22.77 18.09
C PRO A 259 -14.58 -23.08 17.85
N GLN A 260 -15.22 -22.30 16.98
CA GLN A 260 -16.62 -22.45 16.61
C GLN A 260 -16.85 -21.89 15.21
N VAL A 261 -17.73 -22.54 14.46
CA VAL A 261 -18.22 -22.05 13.17
C VAL A 261 -19.74 -22.06 13.18
N GLY A 262 -20.36 -20.97 12.72
CA GLY A 262 -21.82 -20.89 12.62
C GLY A 262 -22.37 -21.84 11.57
N GLU A 263 -21.82 -21.81 10.36
CA GLU A 263 -22.22 -22.68 9.25
C GLU A 263 -21.02 -23.13 8.41
N VAL A 264 -21.05 -24.38 7.93
CA VAL A 264 -20.12 -24.85 6.89
C VAL A 264 -20.88 -25.29 5.65
N ILE A 265 -20.68 -24.58 4.55
CA ILE A 265 -21.38 -24.76 3.28
C ILE A 265 -20.51 -25.58 2.33
N ARG A 266 -21.08 -26.65 1.76
CA ARG A 266 -20.43 -27.53 0.78
C ARG A 266 -21.40 -27.90 -0.34
N ASP A 267 -21.47 -27.06 -1.36
CA ASP A 267 -22.42 -27.19 -2.47
C ASP A 267 -21.73 -27.45 -3.83
N ILE A 268 -20.42 -27.71 -3.84
CA ILE A 268 -19.65 -28.07 -5.03
C ILE A 268 -18.86 -29.37 -4.85
N PRO A 269 -18.56 -30.10 -5.95
CA PRO A 269 -17.59 -31.20 -5.92
C PRO A 269 -16.19 -30.72 -5.51
N GLY A 270 -15.47 -31.53 -4.73
CA GLY A 270 -14.10 -31.24 -4.28
C GLY A 270 -13.99 -30.26 -3.11
N ALA A 271 -15.12 -29.84 -2.52
CA ALA A 271 -15.17 -29.04 -1.31
C ALA A 271 -15.11 -29.88 -0.01
N ASP A 272 -14.19 -30.82 0.08
CA ASP A 272 -14.03 -31.75 1.20
C ASP A 272 -12.88 -31.36 2.17
N GLY A 273 -12.45 -30.08 2.13
CA GLY A 273 -11.50 -29.52 3.10
C GLY A 273 -11.95 -29.74 4.55
N ALA A 274 -10.99 -30.11 5.40
CA ALA A 274 -11.23 -30.43 6.81
C ALA A 274 -11.48 -29.16 7.62
N VAL A 275 -12.56 -29.17 8.40
CA VAL A 275 -12.87 -28.13 9.40
C VAL A 275 -12.94 -28.83 10.75
N THR A 276 -12.02 -28.49 11.65
CA THR A 276 -11.87 -29.12 12.96
C THR A 276 -12.13 -28.11 14.06
N LEU A 277 -13.02 -28.46 15.00
CA LEU A 277 -13.28 -27.63 16.16
C LEU A 277 -12.13 -27.75 17.17
N THR A 278 -11.53 -26.63 17.55
CA THR A 278 -10.55 -26.57 18.65
C THR A 278 -11.30 -26.50 19.98
N ARG A 279 -10.88 -27.34 20.94
CA ARG A 279 -11.51 -27.44 22.27
C ARG A 279 -11.06 -26.32 23.20
#